data_AF-A0A956UCL2-F1
#
_entry.id   AF-A0A956UCL2-F1
#
_cell.length_a   1.000
_cell.length_b   1.000
_cell.length_c   1.000
_cell.angle_alpha   90.00
_cell.angle_beta   90.00
_cell.angle_gamma   90.00
#
_symmetry.space_group_name_H-M   'P 1'
#
loop_
_entity.id
_entity.type
_entity.pdbx_description
1 polymer ?
#
loop_
_entity_poly.entity_id
_entity_poly.type
_entity_poly.pdbx_seq_one_letter_code
_entity_poly.pdbx_strand_id
1 'polypeptide(L)' 'RIKTMPVLIVQGERDGESRPDGSRKVFDNLSTDKKQYLSVKDGDHYVYEDTNVNDQAMKTTVAWLDKHTSTN' A
#
# COMPACT_ATOMS: atom_id res chain seq x y z
N ARG A 1 12.10 9.17 11.08
CA ARG A 1 12.37 8.41 9.83
C ARG A 1 12.17 6.94 10.11
N ILE A 2 11.32 6.25 9.34
CA ILE A 2 11.15 4.79 9.45
C ILE A 2 12.35 4.14 8.74
N LYS A 3 13.18 3.39 9.48
CA LYS A 3 14.44 2.79 8.97
C LYS A 3 14.40 1.27 8.85
N THR A 4 13.78 0.59 9.80
CA THR A 4 13.83 -0.88 9.91
C THR A 4 12.47 -1.55 9.80
N MET A 5 11.39 -0.79 10.06
CA MET A 5 10.02 -1.30 9.99
C MET A 5 9.62 -1.52 8.53
N PRO A 6 9.05 -2.69 8.18
CA PRO A 6 8.44 -2.88 6.88
C PRO A 6 7.25 -1.93 6.67
N VAL A 7 7.07 -1.42 5.46
CA VAL A 7 5.97 -0.52 5.11
C VAL A 7 5.29 -0.98 3.82
N LEU A 8 3.96 -1.10 3.86
CA LEU A 8 3.12 -1.23 2.68
C LEU A 8 2.26 0.03 2.57
N ILE A 9 2.26 0.67 1.41
CA ILE A 9 1.29 1.71 1.04
C ILE A 9 0.42 1.14 -0.05
N VAL A 10 -0.90 1.21 0.14
CA VAL A 10 -1.91 0.86 -0.87
C VAL A 10 -2.67 2.13 -1.20
N GLN A 11 -2.72 2.48 -2.49
CA GLN A 11 -3.28 3.74 -2.96
C GLN A 11 -4.18 3.50 -4.17
N GLY A 12 -5.38 4.06 -4.13
CA GLY A 12 -6.24 4.19 -5.30
C GLY A 12 -5.79 5.36 -6.17
N GLU A 13 -5.63 5.14 -7.47
CA GLU A 13 -5.21 6.19 -8.42
C GLU A 13 -6.31 7.24 -8.67
N ARG A 14 -7.56 6.94 -8.32
CA ARG A 14 -8.71 7.84 -8.45
C ARG A 14 -9.10 8.50 -7.13
N ASP A 15 -8.30 8.34 -6.07
CA ASP A 15 -8.56 8.94 -4.77
C ASP A 15 -8.57 10.48 -4.85
N GLY A 16 -9.75 11.06 -4.64
CA GLY A 16 -9.99 12.50 -4.62
C GLY A 16 -9.74 13.17 -3.26
N GLU A 17 -9.60 12.37 -2.20
CA GLU A 17 -9.43 12.82 -0.81
C GLU A 17 -7.95 12.80 -0.41
N SER A 18 -7.30 11.65 -0.59
CA SER A 18 -5.87 11.43 -0.33
C SER A 18 -5.11 11.19 -1.63
N ARG A 19 -4.70 12.27 -2.28
CA ARG A 19 -4.09 12.23 -3.62
C ARG A 19 -2.86 11.30 -3.73
N PRO A 20 -2.73 10.51 -4.82
CA PRO A 20 -1.62 9.58 -5.03
C PRO A 20 -0.22 10.22 -4.96
N ASP A 21 -0.06 11.44 -5.47
CA ASP A 21 1.22 12.16 -5.42
C ASP A 21 1.76 12.33 -3.99
N GLY A 22 0.86 12.49 -3.01
CA GLY A 22 1.23 12.62 -1.61
C GLY A 22 1.80 11.33 -1.06
N SER A 23 1.09 10.22 -1.26
CA SER A 23 1.53 8.90 -0.79
C SER A 23 2.79 8.42 -1.52
N ARG A 24 2.95 8.76 -2.81
CA ARG A 24 4.19 8.50 -3.56
C ARG A 24 5.38 9.26 -2.98
N LYS A 25 5.22 10.55 -2.65
CA LYS A 25 6.27 11.33 -1.97
C LYS A 25 6.64 10.72 -0.62
N VAL A 26 5.66 10.24 0.16
CA VAL A 26 5.94 9.54 1.42
C VAL A 26 6.78 8.29 1.14
N PHE A 27 6.36 7.44 0.20
CA PHE A 27 7.07 6.22 -0.18
C PHE A 27 8.53 6.46 -0.58
N ASP A 28 8.76 7.44 -1.45
CA ASP A 28 10.09 7.77 -1.97
C ASP A 28 11.02 8.25 -0.83
N ASN A 29 10.48 8.94 0.18
CA ASN A 29 11.23 9.44 1.32
C ASN A 29 11.41 8.42 2.47
N LEU A 30 10.80 7.24 2.40
CA LEU A 30 11.02 6.18 3.39
C LEU A 30 12.46 5.67 3.30
N SER A 31 13.14 5.62 4.45
CA SER A 31 14.52 5.14 4.58
C SER A 31 14.64 3.63 4.78
N THR A 32 13.53 2.90 4.86
CA THR A 32 13.49 1.44 4.95
C THR A 32 13.53 0.83 3.56
N ASP A 33 14.34 -0.21 3.37
CA ASP A 33 14.38 -0.97 2.12
C ASP A 33 13.24 -2.00 2.05
N LYS A 34 12.58 -2.27 3.19
CA LYS A 34 11.42 -3.17 3.30
C LYS A 34 10.13 -2.40 3.00
N LYS A 35 10.07 -1.75 1.83
CA LYS A 35 8.91 -0.95 1.41
C LYS A 35 8.28 -1.48 0.14
N GLN A 36 6.96 -1.45 0.08
CA GLN A 36 6.18 -1.78 -1.12
C GLN A 36 5.09 -0.72 -1.32
N TYR A 37 4.87 -0.33 -2.57
CA TYR A 37 3.79 0.56 -2.98
C TYR A 37 2.88 -0.20 -3.95
N LEU A 38 1.62 -0.35 -3.59
CA LEU A 38 0.59 -0.93 -4.44
C LEU A 38 -0.31 0.19 -4.97
N SER A 39 -0.19 0.46 -6.26
CA SER A 39 -1.09 1.34 -7.00
C SER A 39 -2.29 0.53 -7.51
N VAL A 40 -3.49 0.98 -7.18
CA VAL A 40 -4.76 0.36 -7.58
C VAL A 40 -5.41 1.28 -8.61
N LYS A 41 -5.23 0.93 -9.90
CA LYS A 41 -5.57 1.79 -11.04
C LYS A 41 -7.01 2.32 -11.04
N ASP A 42 -7.96 1.48 -10.65
CA ASP A 42 -9.38 1.83 -10.64
C ASP A 42 -9.90 2.13 -9.22
N GLY A 43 -9.02 2.09 -8.21
CA GLY A 43 -9.39 2.34 -6.82
C GLY A 43 -9.52 3.82 -6.50
N ASP A 44 -10.46 4.14 -5.63
CA ASP A 44 -10.68 5.46 -5.04
C ASP A 44 -10.10 5.52 -3.61
N HIS A 45 -10.71 6.31 -2.72
CA HIS A 45 -10.30 6.37 -1.32
C HIS A 45 -10.52 5.05 -0.55
N TYR A 46 -11.53 4.27 -0.93
CA TYR A 46 -12.01 3.09 -0.23
C TYR A 46 -11.53 1.79 -0.89
N VAL A 47 -10.23 1.73 -1.24
CA VAL A 47 -9.60 0.58 -1.94
C VAL A 47 -9.81 -0.79 -1.29
N TYR A 48 -10.15 -0.85 0.00
CA TYR A 48 -10.44 -2.10 0.72
C TYR A 48 -11.94 -2.40 0.90
N GLU A 49 -12.82 -1.50 0.49
CA GLU A 49 -14.28 -1.63 0.65
C GLU A 49 -14.99 -1.79 -0.69
N ASP A 50 -14.41 -1.28 -1.80
CA ASP A 50 -14.95 -1.50 -3.15
C ASP A 50 -14.59 -2.90 -3.67
N THR A 51 -15.59 -3.80 -3.67
CA THR A 51 -15.45 -5.20 -4.09
C THR A 51 -14.90 -5.39 -5.51
N ASN A 52 -14.96 -4.38 -6.39
CA ASN A 52 -14.44 -4.48 -7.76
C ASN A 52 -12.91 -4.35 -7.83
N VAL A 53 -12.28 -3.71 -6.84
CA VAL A 53 -10.83 -3.49 -6.77
C VAL A 53 -10.18 -4.10 -5.52
N ASN A 54 -10.99 -4.47 -4.53
CA ASN A 54 -10.59 -5.00 -3.23
C ASN A 54 -9.77 -6.28 -3.34
N ASP A 55 -10.09 -7.18 -4.28
CA ASP A 55 -9.44 -8.48 -4.38
C ASP A 55 -7.92 -8.37 -4.57
N GLN A 56 -7.46 -7.44 -5.41
CA GLN A 56 -6.03 -7.21 -5.62
C GLN A 56 -5.38 -6.61 -4.36
N ALA A 57 -6.03 -5.62 -3.74
CA ALA A 57 -5.56 -4.96 -2.54
C ALA A 57 -5.42 -5.96 -1.38
N MET A 58 -6.49 -6.71 -1.09
CA MET A 58 -6.52 -7.73 -0.04
C MET A 58 -5.52 -8.85 -0.28
N LYS A 59 -5.49 -9.44 -1.47
CA LYS A 59 -4.55 -10.53 -1.78
C LYS A 59 -3.09 -10.08 -1.60
N THR A 60 -2.77 -8.87 -2.05
CA THR A 60 -1.42 -8.31 -1.93
C THR A 60 -1.09 -8.00 -0.47
N THR A 61 -2.04 -7.44 0.28
CA THR A 61 -1.85 -7.11 1.70
C THR A 61 -1.66 -8.36 2.55
N VAL A 62 -2.46 -9.42 2.35
CA VAL A 62 -2.28 -10.70 3.04
C VAL A 62 -0.91 -11.31 2.71
N ALA A 63 -0.53 -11.39 1.42
CA ALA A 63 0.77 -11.92 1.03
C ALA A 63 1.94 -11.08 1.59
N TRP A 64 1.77 -9.76 1.69
CA TRP A 64 2.74 -8.87 2.31
C TRP A 64 2.86 -9.14 3.80
N LEU A 65 1.74 -9.35 4.50
CA LEU A 65 1.73 -9.66 5.93
C LEU A 65 2.46 -10.98 6.16
N ASP A 66 2.09 -12.05 5.46
CA ASP A 66 2.73 -13.37 5.58
C ASP A 66 4.25 -13.29 5.41
N LYS A 67 4.73 -12.52 4.43
CA LYS A 67 6.16 -12.32 4.17
C LYS A 67 6.90 -11.65 5.33
N HIS A 68 6.24 -10.82 6.13
CA HIS A 68 6.86 -9.99 7.18
C HIS A 68 6.48 -10.37 8.61
N THR A 69 5.52 -11.30 8.79
CA THR A 69 5.14 -11.87 10.08
C THR A 69 5.65 -13.29 10.28
N SER A 70 6.14 -13.94 9.21
CA SER A 70 6.76 -15.27 9.28
C SER A 70 7.95 -15.25 10.24
N THR A 71 7.68 -15.64 11.48
CA THR A 71 8.66 -15.95 12.52
C THR A 71 9.12 -17.37 12.21
N ASN A 72 10.25 -17.50 11.52
CA ASN A 72 11.04 -18.73 11.57
C ASN A 72 12.21 -18.48 12.52
#